data_AF-A0A5J4U1F6-F1
#
_entry.id   AF-A0A5J4U1F6-F1
#
_cell.length_a   1.000
_cell.length_b   1.000
_cell.length_c   1.000
_cell.angle_alpha   90.00
_cell.angle_beta   90.00
_cell.angle_gamma   90.00
#
_symmetry.space_group_name_H-M   'P 1'
#
loop_
_entity.id
_entity.type
_entity.pdbx_description
1 polymer ?
#
loop_
_entity_poly.entity_id
_entity_poly.type
_entity_poly.pdbx_seq_one_letter_code
_entity_poly.pdbx_strand_id
1 'polypeptide(L)'
;MIISNSLFDQCEAFSGGGIYADIFNSGKLTIDGQCNFTYCYAFIGGGISATISGITSQLVLDDEIIFEGCYAAYNEPRTGGGGIFIYFSEQGSMIVNNVLFNYCETQNSGGGIYFEWIGNTQMKLIFNVTQFTNCQAYQGGGIYAAIQSENSILELIGVKFENCKALEQFGGGGIYSYISQGSKLSIKDQCIFTICKTTQGSGGGFCSNIIDGTLNIENTTFDRCTCTQPGNGGGIYLIQGISSIISITNSSFIDCKSILNSSDQRYGWGGAIFIQTSVIAENLNETNFLMKYLVFIGCSAINSIGNNLHIQSVDTHAIGLVIKNEILLTVIDQSNPPNIISDLYTSPSYAYDYMGINQSIETSNRGTINLNLHNPLFEQFFISYVPNPTYIDSINGKDIKFCGGL
;
A
#
# COMPACT_ATOMS: atom_id res chain seq x y z
N MET A 1 -10.30 -12.68 30.51
CA MET A 1 -11.57 -11.93 30.68
C MET A 1 -12.32 -11.99 29.37
N ILE A 2 -13.66 -12.05 29.42
CA ILE A 2 -14.52 -12.00 28.23
C ILE A 2 -15.49 -10.82 28.42
N ILE A 3 -15.65 -10.00 27.39
CA ILE A 3 -16.66 -8.95 27.30
C ILE A 3 -17.54 -9.29 26.11
N SER A 4 -18.84 -9.45 26.35
CA SER A 4 -19.79 -9.87 25.32
C SER A 4 -21.00 -8.94 25.24
N ASN A 5 -21.56 -8.77 24.04
CA ASN A 5 -22.84 -8.09 23.80
C ASN A 5 -22.98 -6.75 24.54
N SER A 6 -21.91 -5.96 24.57
CA SER A 6 -21.82 -4.72 25.33
C SER A 6 -21.83 -3.50 24.41
N LEU A 7 -22.51 -2.43 24.83
CA LEU A 7 -22.53 -1.16 24.12
C LEU A 7 -21.67 -0.13 24.87
N PHE A 8 -20.71 0.45 24.15
CA PHE A 8 -19.91 1.60 24.57
C PHE A 8 -20.31 2.77 23.67
N ASP A 9 -21.21 3.62 24.15
CA ASP A 9 -21.73 4.77 23.40
C ASP A 9 -21.20 6.08 24.00
N GLN A 10 -20.63 6.94 23.17
CA GLN A 10 -20.12 8.28 23.52
C GLN A 10 -19.19 8.27 24.74
N CYS A 11 -18.40 7.22 24.90
CA CYS A 11 -17.47 7.11 26.00
C CYS A 11 -16.24 8.00 25.73
N GLU A 12 -15.83 8.79 26.72
CA GLU A 12 -14.70 9.72 26.62
C GLU A 12 -13.65 9.38 27.67
N ALA A 13 -12.41 9.17 27.24
CA ALA A 13 -11.30 8.88 28.15
C ALA A 13 -9.99 9.49 27.64
N PHE A 14 -8.95 9.45 28.48
CA PHE A 14 -7.61 9.81 28.00
C PHE A 14 -7.06 8.75 27.02
N SER A 15 -7.26 7.47 27.33
CA SER A 15 -6.85 6.35 26.48
C SER A 15 -7.95 5.31 26.46
N GLY A 16 -8.33 4.84 25.27
CA GLY A 16 -9.36 3.82 25.13
C GLY A 16 -10.72 4.33 25.56
N GLY A 17 -11.38 5.11 24.69
CA GLY A 17 -12.63 5.80 25.05
C GLY A 17 -13.66 4.86 25.67
N GLY A 18 -13.83 3.67 25.09
CA GLY A 18 -14.61 2.58 25.69
C GLY A 18 -13.80 1.69 26.63
N ILE A 19 -12.64 1.21 26.20
CA ILE A 19 -11.82 0.27 26.98
C ILE A 19 -10.33 0.64 26.95
N TYR A 20 -9.75 0.75 28.13
CA TYR A 20 -8.31 0.69 28.35
C TYR A 20 -7.93 -0.68 28.92
N ALA A 21 -6.93 -1.36 28.34
CA ALA A 21 -6.54 -2.70 28.78
C ALA A 21 -5.03 -2.94 28.78
N ASP A 22 -4.50 -3.47 29.89
CA ASP A 22 -3.16 -4.02 29.98
C ASP A 22 -3.22 -5.55 30.06
N ILE A 23 -2.64 -6.22 29.06
CA ILE A 23 -2.70 -7.67 28.89
C ILE A 23 -1.29 -8.23 29.07
N PHE A 24 -0.99 -8.67 30.30
CA PHE A 24 0.33 -9.16 30.71
C PHE A 24 0.30 -10.62 31.20
N ASN A 25 1.48 -11.23 31.31
CA ASN A 25 1.69 -12.53 31.96
C ASN A 25 0.77 -13.65 31.43
N SER A 26 0.73 -13.84 30.11
CA SER A 26 -0.15 -14.83 29.45
C SER A 26 -1.65 -14.50 29.60
N GLY A 27 -1.97 -13.24 29.92
CA GLY A 27 -3.33 -12.75 30.01
C GLY A 27 -4.05 -12.82 28.65
N LYS A 28 -5.36 -13.04 28.70
CA LYS A 28 -6.20 -13.03 27.51
C LYS A 28 -7.46 -12.19 27.75
N LEU A 29 -7.66 -11.19 26.88
CA LEU A 29 -8.90 -10.46 26.76
C LEU A 29 -9.58 -10.86 25.46
N THR A 30 -10.80 -11.35 25.57
CA THR A 30 -11.68 -11.60 24.43
C THR A 30 -12.83 -10.61 24.50
N ILE A 31 -13.05 -9.90 23.40
CA ILE A 31 -14.25 -9.13 23.15
C ILE A 31 -14.96 -9.87 22.03
N ASP A 32 -16.20 -10.26 22.29
CA ASP A 32 -17.02 -11.06 21.38
C ASP A 32 -18.50 -10.69 21.53
N GLY A 33 -19.37 -11.41 20.82
CA GLY A 33 -20.75 -11.00 20.64
C GLY A 33 -20.83 -9.65 19.95
N GLN A 34 -22.05 -9.19 19.67
CA GLN A 34 -22.31 -7.96 18.92
C GLN A 34 -22.00 -6.69 19.76
N CYS A 35 -20.78 -6.60 20.30
CA CYS A 35 -20.28 -5.42 21.00
C CYS A 35 -20.15 -4.26 20.01
N ASN A 36 -20.51 -3.08 20.48
CA ASN A 36 -20.48 -1.88 19.64
C ASN A 36 -19.81 -0.73 20.40
N PHE A 37 -18.83 -0.11 19.75
CA PHE A 37 -18.15 1.10 20.16
C PHE A 37 -18.63 2.22 19.24
N THR A 38 -19.53 3.06 19.74
CA THR A 38 -20.18 4.10 18.95
C THR A 38 -19.77 5.48 19.48
N TYR A 39 -19.23 6.31 18.60
CA TYR A 39 -18.77 7.69 18.90
C TYR A 39 -17.87 7.80 20.13
N CYS A 40 -17.05 6.77 20.39
CA CYS A 40 -16.09 6.81 21.49
C CYS A 40 -14.93 7.74 21.14
N TYR A 41 -14.47 8.49 22.13
CA TYR A 41 -13.44 9.50 22.00
C TYR A 41 -12.31 9.23 22.99
N ALA A 42 -11.08 9.30 22.49
CA ALA A 42 -9.91 9.39 23.36
C ALA A 42 -8.80 10.22 22.73
N PHE A 43 -7.75 10.52 23.50
CA PHE A 43 -6.51 11.01 22.91
C PHE A 43 -5.82 9.88 22.12
N ILE A 44 -5.84 8.66 22.65
CA ILE A 44 -5.19 7.49 22.05
C ILE A 44 -6.19 6.32 22.05
N GLY A 45 -6.46 5.73 20.88
CA GLY A 45 -7.39 4.60 20.75
C GLY A 45 -8.82 5.00 21.05
N GLY A 46 -9.54 5.56 20.07
CA GLY A 46 -10.84 6.18 20.32
C GLY A 46 -11.87 5.22 20.94
N GLY A 47 -11.93 3.97 20.46
CA GLY A 47 -12.69 2.90 21.10
C GLY A 47 -11.87 2.12 22.13
N ILE A 48 -10.74 1.55 21.71
CA ILE A 48 -9.88 0.73 22.58
C ILE A 48 -8.45 1.24 22.55
N SER A 49 -7.81 1.28 23.72
CA SER A 49 -6.36 1.37 23.85
C SER A 49 -5.87 0.19 24.66
N ALA A 50 -4.93 -0.59 24.11
CA ALA A 50 -4.42 -1.77 24.80
C ALA A 50 -2.91 -1.95 24.69
N THR A 51 -2.30 -2.36 25.80
CA THR A 51 -0.93 -2.86 25.89
C THR A 51 -0.96 -4.38 25.90
N ILE A 52 -0.22 -5.04 25.02
CA ILE A 52 -0.12 -6.51 24.99
C ILE A 52 1.35 -6.90 25.17
N SER A 53 1.70 -7.39 26.37
CA SER A 53 3.06 -7.84 26.71
C SER A 53 3.10 -9.27 27.20
N GLY A 54 4.04 -10.04 26.66
CA GLY A 54 4.40 -11.35 27.18
C GLY A 54 4.00 -12.48 26.26
N ILE A 55 4.78 -13.57 26.33
CA ILE A 55 4.54 -14.79 25.58
C ILE A 55 3.12 -15.27 25.88
N THR A 56 2.33 -15.52 24.83
CA THR A 56 0.90 -15.92 24.85
C THR A 56 -0.10 -14.86 25.31
N SER A 57 0.32 -13.64 25.67
CA SER A 57 -0.62 -12.56 25.95
C SER A 57 -1.38 -12.20 24.67
N GLN A 58 -2.70 -12.06 24.79
CA GLN A 58 -3.57 -12.00 23.61
C GLN A 58 -4.79 -11.09 23.79
N LEU A 59 -5.03 -10.25 22.78
CA LEU A 59 -6.32 -9.62 22.53
C LEU A 59 -7.04 -10.34 21.39
N VAL A 60 -8.30 -10.73 21.59
CA VAL A 60 -9.15 -11.29 20.54
C VAL A 60 -10.37 -10.41 20.39
N LEU A 61 -10.63 -9.96 19.16
CA LEU A 61 -11.90 -9.34 18.75
C LEU A 61 -12.56 -10.31 17.77
N ASP A 62 -13.77 -10.75 18.09
CA ASP A 62 -14.49 -11.73 17.30
C ASP A 62 -15.98 -11.40 17.24
N ASP A 63 -16.70 -12.01 16.30
CA ASP A 63 -18.17 -12.04 16.27
C ASP A 63 -18.87 -10.67 16.05
N GLU A 64 -18.66 -10.07 14.87
CA GLU A 64 -19.45 -8.92 14.37
C GLU A 64 -19.33 -7.63 15.22
N ILE A 65 -18.16 -7.40 15.83
CA ILE A 65 -17.90 -6.16 16.57
C ILE A 65 -17.92 -4.96 15.63
N ILE A 66 -18.49 -3.86 16.09
CA ILE A 66 -18.57 -2.60 15.35
C ILE A 66 -17.83 -1.49 16.10
N PHE A 67 -16.99 -0.75 15.38
CA PHE A 67 -16.47 0.55 15.75
C PHE A 67 -17.05 1.58 14.80
N GLU A 68 -17.98 2.40 15.29
CA GLU A 68 -18.70 3.40 14.50
C GLU A 68 -18.34 4.80 14.99
N GLY A 69 -17.73 5.62 14.11
CA GLY A 69 -17.48 7.04 14.42
C GLY A 69 -16.50 7.29 15.57
N CYS A 70 -15.65 6.31 15.90
CA CYS A 70 -14.66 6.47 16.97
C CYS A 70 -13.53 7.42 16.54
N TYR A 71 -13.05 8.24 17.48
CA TYR A 71 -12.09 9.30 17.19
C TYR A 71 -10.93 9.34 18.18
N ALA A 72 -9.71 9.48 17.64
CA ALA A 72 -8.48 9.72 18.42
C ALA A 72 -7.89 11.10 18.12
N ALA A 73 -7.80 11.95 19.15
CA ALA A 73 -7.54 13.38 19.01
C ALA A 73 -6.09 13.84 19.23
N TYR A 74 -5.19 12.93 19.65
CA TYR A 74 -3.86 13.36 20.03
C TYR A 74 -2.97 13.64 18.82
N ASN A 75 -2.31 14.79 18.85
CA ASN A 75 -1.53 15.33 17.74
C ASN A 75 -0.01 15.20 17.94
N GLU A 76 0.43 14.34 18.86
CA GLU A 76 1.86 14.04 19.04
C GLU A 76 2.30 12.88 18.12
N PRO A 77 3.56 12.85 17.66
CA PRO A 77 4.08 11.73 16.87
C PRO A 77 3.80 10.38 17.54
N ARG A 78 3.54 9.34 16.73
CA ARG A 78 3.30 7.95 17.19
C ARG A 78 2.01 7.74 18.00
N THR A 79 0.99 8.54 17.70
CA THR A 79 -0.35 8.34 18.27
C THR A 79 -1.38 8.20 17.16
N GLY A 80 -2.58 7.76 17.50
CA GLY A 80 -3.66 7.55 16.53
C GLY A 80 -4.53 6.35 16.89
N GLY A 81 -5.10 5.70 15.86
CA GLY A 81 -6.03 4.58 16.05
C GLY A 81 -7.41 5.06 16.42
N GLY A 82 -8.09 5.77 15.50
CA GLY A 82 -9.44 6.30 15.76
C GLY A 82 -10.40 5.26 16.34
N GLY A 83 -10.33 4.02 15.85
CA GLY A 83 -10.96 2.87 16.49
C GLY A 83 -10.11 2.28 17.61
N ILE A 84 -8.91 1.79 17.28
CA ILE A 84 -8.05 1.06 18.22
C ILE A 84 -6.61 1.52 18.14
N PHE A 85 -6.01 1.73 19.31
CA PHE A 85 -4.58 1.83 19.50
C PHE A 85 -4.06 0.59 20.21
N ILE A 86 -3.03 -0.05 19.64
CA ILE A 86 -2.34 -1.16 20.28
C ILE A 86 -0.85 -0.84 20.45
N TYR A 87 -0.34 -1.17 21.62
CA TYR A 87 1.06 -1.20 21.92
C TYR A 87 1.51 -2.64 22.20
N PHE A 88 2.48 -3.14 21.41
CA PHE A 88 3.04 -4.48 21.62
C PHE A 88 4.39 -4.45 22.34
N SER A 89 4.58 -5.41 23.23
CA SER A 89 5.90 -5.79 23.77
C SER A 89 5.99 -7.30 24.01
N GLU A 90 7.21 -7.83 24.16
CA GLU A 90 7.48 -9.21 24.62
C GLU A 90 6.64 -10.35 24.00
N GLN A 91 6.44 -10.40 22.67
CA GLN A 91 5.73 -11.50 21.98
C GLN A 91 4.21 -11.58 22.16
N GLY A 92 3.56 -10.44 22.44
CA GLY A 92 2.11 -10.32 22.41
C GLY A 92 1.48 -10.60 21.04
N SER A 93 0.19 -10.97 21.03
CA SER A 93 -0.57 -11.23 19.81
C SER A 93 -1.97 -10.60 19.81
N MET A 94 -2.49 -10.32 18.61
CA MET A 94 -3.87 -9.88 18.43
C MET A 94 -4.51 -10.62 17.26
N ILE A 95 -5.78 -10.99 17.43
CA ILE A 95 -6.61 -11.60 16.39
C ILE A 95 -7.88 -10.77 16.25
N VAL A 96 -8.21 -10.39 15.03
CA VAL A 96 -9.40 -9.61 14.68
C VAL A 96 -10.18 -10.37 13.62
N ASN A 97 -11.36 -10.84 13.97
CA ASN A 97 -12.19 -11.67 13.10
C ASN A 97 -13.54 -10.99 12.91
N ASN A 98 -13.93 -10.77 11.66
CA ASN A 98 -15.26 -10.28 11.30
C ASN A 98 -15.66 -9.01 12.07
N VAL A 99 -14.77 -8.00 12.06
CA VAL A 99 -14.98 -6.71 12.72
C VAL A 99 -15.19 -5.62 11.67
N LEU A 100 -16.07 -4.66 11.97
CA LEU A 100 -16.28 -3.46 11.16
C LEU A 100 -15.70 -2.22 11.85
N PHE A 101 -14.82 -1.51 11.16
CA PHE A 101 -14.41 -0.15 11.47
C PHE A 101 -15.06 0.79 10.47
N ASN A 102 -15.99 1.62 10.90
CA ASN A 102 -16.71 2.54 10.05
C ASN A 102 -16.61 3.97 10.58
N TYR A 103 -16.25 4.92 9.71
CA TYR A 103 -16.04 6.33 10.08
C TYR A 103 -15.09 6.53 11.27
N CYS A 104 -14.12 5.62 11.45
CA CYS A 104 -13.09 5.78 12.48
C CYS A 104 -12.03 6.76 11.98
N GLU A 105 -11.71 7.78 12.79
CA GLU A 105 -10.89 8.90 12.36
C GLU A 105 -9.82 9.32 13.37
N THR A 106 -8.70 9.82 12.86
CA THR A 106 -7.69 10.51 13.66
C THR A 106 -6.97 11.57 12.86
N GLN A 107 -6.44 12.60 13.53
CA GLN A 107 -5.54 13.59 12.92
C GLN A 107 -4.10 13.08 12.78
N ASN A 108 -3.83 11.85 13.23
CA ASN A 108 -2.52 11.22 13.16
C ASN A 108 -2.58 9.92 12.35
N SER A 109 -2.14 8.78 12.87
CA SER A 109 -1.91 7.58 12.07
C SER A 109 -2.96 6.51 12.35
N GLY A 110 -3.46 5.81 11.33
CA GLY A 110 -4.39 4.69 11.53
C GLY A 110 -5.79 5.14 11.92
N GLY A 111 -6.66 5.42 10.94
CA GLY A 111 -8.03 5.90 11.24
C GLY A 111 -8.85 4.83 11.94
N GLY A 112 -8.80 3.59 11.44
CA GLY A 112 -9.33 2.43 12.15
C GLY A 112 -8.39 1.97 13.25
N ILE A 113 -7.19 1.52 12.86
CA ILE A 113 -6.23 0.92 13.78
C ILE A 113 -4.85 1.54 13.64
N TYR A 114 -4.27 1.86 14.78
CA TYR A 114 -2.85 2.11 14.92
C TYR A 114 -2.25 1.01 15.77
N PHE A 115 -1.11 0.47 15.33
CA PHE A 115 -0.25 -0.27 16.23
C PHE A 115 1.21 0.09 16.02
N GLU A 116 1.92 0.15 17.13
CA GLU A 116 3.37 0.24 17.15
C GLU A 116 3.97 -0.70 18.18
N TRP A 117 5.29 -0.79 18.13
CA TRP A 117 6.06 -1.72 18.92
C TRP A 117 7.35 -1.08 19.43
N ILE A 118 7.75 -1.48 20.63
CA ILE A 118 9.04 -1.13 21.24
C ILE A 118 9.67 -2.42 21.77
N GLY A 119 10.81 -2.84 21.21
CA GLY A 119 11.55 -4.00 21.75
C GLY A 119 12.58 -4.57 20.78
N ASN A 120 12.89 -5.86 20.92
CA ASN A 120 13.55 -6.72 19.91
C ASN A 120 12.87 -8.11 19.85
N THR A 121 11.58 -8.18 20.18
CA THR A 121 10.76 -9.38 20.26
C THR A 121 9.69 -9.42 19.18
N GLN A 122 9.41 -10.61 18.64
CA GLN A 122 8.37 -10.87 17.64
C GLN A 122 6.99 -10.32 18.05
N MET A 123 6.13 -10.02 17.07
CA MET A 123 4.70 -9.74 17.25
C MET A 123 3.87 -10.53 16.23
N LYS A 124 2.62 -10.86 16.57
CA LYS A 124 1.72 -11.57 15.65
C LYS A 124 0.33 -10.95 15.63
N LEU A 125 -0.05 -10.39 14.48
CA LEU A 125 -1.35 -9.79 14.25
C LEU A 125 -2.02 -10.48 13.07
N ILE A 126 -3.28 -10.87 13.23
CA ILE A 126 -4.06 -11.51 12.16
C ILE A 126 -5.42 -10.82 12.06
N PHE A 127 -5.80 -10.45 10.84
CA PHE A 127 -7.11 -9.95 10.49
C PHE A 127 -7.80 -10.91 9.52
N ASN A 128 -9.01 -11.35 9.86
CA ASN A 128 -9.82 -12.25 9.04
C ASN A 128 -11.17 -11.60 8.76
N VAL A 129 -11.50 -11.39 7.47
CA VAL A 129 -12.83 -10.92 7.02
C VAL A 129 -13.24 -9.59 7.69
N THR A 130 -12.24 -8.79 8.09
CA THR A 130 -12.43 -7.47 8.72
C THR A 130 -12.66 -6.40 7.66
N GLN A 131 -13.44 -5.38 7.98
CA GLN A 131 -13.80 -4.30 7.06
C GLN A 131 -13.43 -2.94 7.65
N PHE A 132 -12.84 -2.09 6.83
CA PHE A 132 -12.55 -0.69 7.12
C PHE A 132 -13.28 0.16 6.10
N THR A 133 -14.20 0.99 6.54
CA THR A 133 -15.08 1.77 5.68
C THR A 133 -15.07 3.23 6.10
N ASN A 134 -14.83 4.13 5.16
CA ASN A 134 -14.77 5.59 5.40
C ASN A 134 -13.77 6.02 6.50
N CYS A 135 -12.75 5.20 6.80
CA CYS A 135 -11.76 5.57 7.81
C CYS A 135 -10.80 6.63 7.29
N GLN A 136 -10.38 7.55 8.16
CA GLN A 136 -9.53 8.68 7.77
C GLN A 136 -8.38 8.92 8.76
N ALA A 137 -7.20 9.18 8.22
CA ALA A 137 -6.02 9.51 9.00
C ALA A 137 -5.08 10.48 8.25
N TYR A 138 -4.07 11.01 8.93
CA TYR A 138 -2.90 11.62 8.30
C TYR A 138 -2.20 10.62 7.36
N GLN A 139 -1.98 9.39 7.86
CA GLN A 139 -1.38 8.27 7.15
C GLN A 139 -2.04 6.95 7.57
N GLY A 140 -2.25 6.04 6.61
CA GLY A 140 -2.94 4.77 6.86
C GLY A 140 -4.40 4.98 7.25
N GLY A 141 -5.24 5.38 6.30
CA GLY A 141 -6.63 5.75 6.61
C GLY A 141 -7.40 4.65 7.34
N GLY A 142 -7.24 3.39 6.94
CA GLY A 142 -7.69 2.23 7.71
C GLY A 142 -6.69 1.81 8.77
N ILE A 143 -5.49 1.40 8.36
CA ILE A 143 -4.46 0.85 9.26
C ILE A 143 -3.14 1.61 9.08
N TYR A 144 -2.51 1.94 10.21
CA TYR A 144 -1.08 2.21 10.28
C TYR A 144 -0.37 1.03 10.95
N ALA A 145 0.60 0.45 10.23
CA ALA A 145 1.28 -0.78 10.63
C ALA A 145 2.81 -0.60 10.67
N ALA A 146 3.38 -0.45 11.86
CA ALA A 146 4.84 -0.57 12.05
C ALA A 146 5.18 -1.99 12.49
N ILE A 147 5.77 -2.79 11.59
CA ILE A 147 6.16 -4.18 11.83
C ILE A 147 7.68 -4.24 11.85
N GLN A 148 8.23 -4.48 13.03
CA GLN A 148 9.66 -4.44 13.29
C GLN A 148 10.02 -5.66 14.15
N SER A 149 11.25 -6.15 14.04
CA SER A 149 11.76 -7.45 14.52
C SER A 149 11.59 -8.67 13.64
N GLU A 150 12.56 -9.55 13.80
CA GLU A 150 12.61 -10.85 13.14
C GLU A 150 11.41 -11.69 13.58
N ASN A 151 10.81 -12.41 12.62
CA ASN A 151 9.63 -13.26 12.82
C ASN A 151 8.35 -12.51 13.23
N SER A 152 8.35 -11.17 13.26
CA SER A 152 7.11 -10.39 13.39
C SER A 152 6.23 -10.55 12.14
N ILE A 153 4.94 -10.79 12.35
CA ILE A 153 3.98 -11.12 11.29
C ILE A 153 2.72 -10.26 11.42
N LEU A 154 2.33 -9.60 10.33
CA LEU A 154 0.97 -9.14 10.09
C LEU A 154 0.37 -9.94 8.91
N GLU A 155 -0.78 -10.57 9.13
CA GLU A 155 -1.56 -11.21 8.07
C GLU A 155 -2.94 -10.57 7.92
N LEU A 156 -3.29 -10.21 6.69
CA LEU A 156 -4.62 -9.76 6.28
C LEU A 156 -5.21 -10.81 5.34
N ILE A 157 -6.36 -11.35 5.70
CA ILE A 157 -7.02 -12.49 5.04
C ILE A 157 -8.46 -12.08 4.74
N GLY A 158 -8.80 -11.90 3.45
CA GLY A 158 -10.13 -11.46 3.02
C GLY A 158 -10.58 -10.12 3.60
N VAL A 159 -9.64 -9.23 3.93
CA VAL A 159 -9.90 -7.92 4.53
C VAL A 159 -10.31 -6.93 3.45
N LYS A 160 -11.26 -6.04 3.77
CA LYS A 160 -11.76 -5.01 2.85
C LYS A 160 -11.47 -3.61 3.37
N PHE A 161 -11.02 -2.75 2.47
CA PHE A 161 -10.85 -1.31 2.69
C PHE A 161 -11.71 -0.58 1.67
N GLU A 162 -12.67 0.22 2.13
CA GLU A 162 -13.58 0.96 1.27
C GLU A 162 -13.57 2.45 1.62
N ASN A 163 -13.26 3.29 0.63
CA ASN A 163 -13.24 4.75 0.76
C ASN A 163 -12.37 5.27 1.92
N CYS A 164 -11.36 4.50 2.33
CA CYS A 164 -10.39 4.95 3.33
C CYS A 164 -9.45 6.01 2.75
N LYS A 165 -9.08 7.00 3.58
CA LYS A 165 -8.37 8.20 3.12
C LYS A 165 -7.18 8.55 3.99
N ALA A 166 -6.04 8.81 3.36
CA ALA A 166 -4.89 9.46 4.00
C ALA A 166 -4.77 10.92 3.51
N LEU A 167 -4.61 11.85 4.45
CA LEU A 167 -4.73 13.29 4.17
C LEU A 167 -3.43 13.94 3.70
N GLU A 168 -2.28 13.40 4.12
CA GLU A 168 -0.99 14.11 4.09
C GLU A 168 0.14 13.27 3.47
N GLN A 169 1.40 13.75 3.55
CA GLN A 169 2.54 13.32 2.72
C GLN A 169 2.91 11.82 2.82
N PHE A 170 2.50 11.11 3.86
CA PHE A 170 2.68 9.67 3.99
C PHE A 170 1.37 8.95 3.63
N GLY A 171 1.12 8.79 2.34
CA GLY A 171 -0.16 8.26 1.83
C GLY A 171 -0.25 6.74 1.92
N GLY A 172 -1.43 6.15 1.76
CA GLY A 172 -1.75 4.75 2.04
C GLY A 172 -3.20 4.69 2.49
N GLY A 173 -4.12 5.11 1.62
CA GLY A 173 -5.50 5.43 2.00
C GLY A 173 -6.18 4.29 2.76
N GLY A 174 -5.96 3.05 2.35
CA GLY A 174 -6.27 1.87 3.15
C GLY A 174 -5.23 1.60 4.22
N ILE A 175 -3.99 1.33 3.80
CA ILE A 175 -2.90 0.95 4.71
C ILE A 175 -1.64 1.76 4.43
N TYR A 176 -1.00 2.21 5.52
CA TYR A 176 0.40 2.59 5.51
C TYR A 176 1.20 1.58 6.35
N SER A 177 2.31 1.07 5.82
CA SER A 177 3.19 0.18 6.58
C SER A 177 4.67 0.53 6.54
N TYR A 178 5.35 0.17 7.62
CA TYR A 178 6.80 0.11 7.71
C TYR A 178 7.20 -1.30 8.13
N ILE A 179 7.93 -2.01 7.27
CA ILE A 179 8.31 -3.41 7.44
C ILE A 179 9.83 -3.46 7.55
N SER A 180 10.37 -3.96 8.66
CA SER A 180 11.83 -4.09 8.80
C SER A 180 12.32 -5.25 9.65
N GLN A 181 13.64 -5.50 9.59
CA GLN A 181 14.37 -6.44 10.46
C GLN A 181 13.88 -7.89 10.37
N GLY A 182 13.71 -8.43 9.18
CA GLY A 182 13.20 -9.79 8.93
C GLY A 182 11.70 -9.97 9.16
N SER A 183 10.94 -8.89 9.41
CA SER A 183 9.48 -8.98 9.59
C SER A 183 8.73 -9.20 8.27
N LYS A 184 7.46 -9.61 8.38
CA LYS A 184 6.60 -9.99 7.26
C LYS A 184 5.21 -9.35 7.33
N LEU A 185 4.79 -8.78 6.20
CA LEU A 185 3.39 -8.45 5.91
C LEU A 185 2.86 -9.36 4.80
N SER A 186 1.71 -9.99 5.03
CA SER A 186 0.99 -10.78 4.04
C SER A 186 -0.42 -10.21 3.85
N ILE A 187 -0.79 -9.91 2.60
CA ILE A 187 -2.14 -9.51 2.18
C ILE A 187 -2.63 -10.56 1.20
N LYS A 188 -3.64 -11.36 1.57
CA LYS A 188 -4.01 -12.56 0.82
C LYS A 188 -5.51 -12.87 0.88
N ASP A 189 -5.90 -13.91 0.15
CA ASP A 189 -7.22 -14.53 0.22
C ASP A 189 -8.37 -13.55 -0.07
N GLN A 190 -8.32 -12.89 -1.24
CA GLN A 190 -9.36 -11.99 -1.72
C GLN A 190 -9.50 -10.70 -0.89
N CYS A 191 -8.38 -10.13 -0.46
CA CYS A 191 -8.39 -8.77 0.07
C CYS A 191 -8.79 -7.77 -1.02
N ILE A 192 -9.48 -6.69 -0.63
CA ILE A 192 -10.00 -5.69 -1.57
C ILE A 192 -9.76 -4.28 -1.02
N PHE A 193 -9.23 -3.40 -1.89
CA PHE A 193 -9.14 -1.97 -1.66
C PHE A 193 -10.00 -1.26 -2.71
N THR A 194 -11.02 -0.55 -2.29
CA THR A 194 -11.98 0.10 -3.19
C THR A 194 -12.10 1.59 -2.87
N ILE A 195 -11.83 2.45 -3.85
CA ILE A 195 -11.97 3.91 -3.73
C ILE A 195 -11.09 4.51 -2.61
N CYS A 196 -10.07 3.77 -2.16
CA CYS A 196 -9.08 4.29 -1.21
C CYS A 196 -8.26 5.39 -1.87
N LYS A 197 -7.95 6.47 -1.14
CA LYS A 197 -7.27 7.62 -1.73
C LYS A 197 -6.31 8.36 -0.82
N THR A 198 -5.38 9.07 -1.45
CA THR A 198 -4.45 9.98 -0.80
C THR A 198 -4.58 11.37 -1.41
N THR A 199 -4.62 12.42 -0.57
CA THR A 199 -4.76 13.80 -1.07
C THR A 199 -3.45 14.54 -1.25
N GLN A 200 -2.40 14.15 -0.53
CA GLN A 200 -1.07 14.77 -0.62
C GLN A 200 0.07 13.74 -0.51
N GLY A 201 -0.23 12.45 -0.54
CA GLY A 201 0.73 11.35 -0.39
C GLY A 201 0.61 10.32 -1.52
N SER A 202 1.45 9.30 -1.47
CA SER A 202 1.50 8.21 -2.46
C SER A 202 0.69 6.99 -2.04
N GLY A 203 0.34 6.08 -2.95
CA GLY A 203 -0.32 4.82 -2.60
C GLY A 203 -1.79 5.01 -2.21
N GLY A 204 -2.68 5.19 -3.18
CA GLY A 204 -4.11 5.41 -2.89
C GLY A 204 -4.72 4.32 -2.01
N GLY A 205 -4.43 3.06 -2.31
CA GLY A 205 -4.81 1.91 -1.47
C GLY A 205 -3.76 1.57 -0.43
N PHE A 206 -2.51 1.42 -0.85
CA PHE A 206 -1.44 0.90 0.00
C PHE A 206 -0.11 1.60 -0.23
N CYS A 207 0.59 1.88 0.85
CA CYS A 207 1.95 2.38 0.83
C CYS A 207 2.82 1.63 1.83
N SER A 208 4.03 1.26 1.42
CA SER A 208 4.97 0.60 2.32
C SER A 208 6.41 1.03 2.12
N ASN A 209 7.11 1.22 3.24
CA ASN A 209 8.57 1.23 3.29
C ASN A 209 9.07 -0.12 3.82
N ILE A 210 9.95 -0.78 3.09
CA ILE A 210 10.39 -2.15 3.35
C ILE A 210 11.91 -2.13 3.46
N ILE A 211 12.44 -2.35 4.67
CA ILE A 211 13.88 -2.27 4.98
C ILE A 211 14.32 -3.56 5.65
N ASP A 212 14.90 -4.48 4.88
CA ASP A 212 15.21 -5.83 5.36
C ASP A 212 13.93 -6.52 5.85
N GLY A 213 12.89 -6.53 5.02
CA GLY A 213 11.57 -7.05 5.36
C GLY A 213 10.92 -7.72 4.17
N THR A 214 9.81 -8.43 4.41
CA THR A 214 9.09 -9.17 3.38
C THR A 214 7.66 -8.67 3.23
N LEU A 215 7.31 -8.24 2.02
CA LEU A 215 5.93 -7.95 1.61
C LEU A 215 5.44 -9.01 0.63
N ASN A 216 4.33 -9.68 0.97
CA ASN A 216 3.61 -10.55 0.05
C ASN A 216 2.18 -10.05 -0.14
N ILE A 217 1.79 -9.83 -1.39
CA ILE A 217 0.42 -9.53 -1.80
C ILE A 217 0.01 -10.62 -2.77
N GLU A 218 -1.06 -11.34 -2.46
CA GLU A 218 -1.56 -12.44 -3.28
C GLU A 218 -3.07 -12.32 -3.40
N ASN A 219 -3.63 -12.60 -4.58
CA ASN A 219 -5.07 -12.70 -4.77
C ASN A 219 -5.83 -11.48 -4.20
N THR A 220 -5.35 -10.28 -4.53
CA THR A 220 -5.84 -9.01 -3.97
C THR A 220 -6.30 -8.08 -5.09
N THR A 221 -7.36 -7.32 -4.86
CA THR A 221 -7.89 -6.34 -5.84
C THR A 221 -7.75 -4.91 -5.33
N PHE A 222 -7.22 -4.03 -6.17
CA PHE A 222 -7.25 -2.58 -6.00
C PHE A 222 -8.18 -2.00 -7.07
N ASP A 223 -9.30 -1.42 -6.65
CA ASP A 223 -10.35 -0.90 -7.52
C ASP A 223 -10.58 0.60 -7.26
N ARG A 224 -10.36 1.43 -8.28
CA ARG A 224 -10.54 2.88 -8.25
C ARG A 224 -9.76 3.57 -7.13
N CYS A 225 -8.61 3.03 -6.76
CA CYS A 225 -7.70 3.68 -5.82
C CYS A 225 -6.99 4.86 -6.49
N THR A 226 -6.82 5.96 -5.78
CA THR A 226 -6.21 7.17 -6.36
C THR A 226 -5.22 7.86 -5.46
N CYS A 227 -4.14 8.39 -6.03
CA CYS A 227 -3.27 9.36 -5.36
C CYS A 227 -3.30 10.70 -6.09
N THR A 228 -3.34 11.81 -5.35
CA THR A 228 -3.20 13.16 -5.93
C THR A 228 -1.75 13.60 -5.91
N GLN A 229 -1.27 14.24 -6.98
CA GLN A 229 0.07 14.86 -7.00
C GLN A 229 0.27 15.76 -5.76
N PRO A 230 1.46 15.76 -5.13
CA PRO A 230 2.71 15.15 -5.59
C PRO A 230 2.88 13.64 -5.30
N GLY A 231 1.80 12.88 -5.06
CA GLY A 231 1.84 11.43 -4.89
C GLY A 231 2.14 10.62 -6.16
N ASN A 232 2.66 9.41 -5.96
CA ASN A 232 2.80 8.35 -6.98
C ASN A 232 2.02 7.10 -6.55
N GLY A 233 1.78 6.18 -7.48
CA GLY A 233 1.17 4.89 -7.14
C GLY A 233 -0.31 5.03 -6.79
N GLY A 234 -1.18 5.21 -7.78
CA GLY A 234 -2.61 5.38 -7.52
C GLY A 234 -3.22 4.22 -6.73
N GLY A 235 -2.78 2.99 -6.99
CA GLY A 235 -3.07 1.82 -6.15
C GLY A 235 -2.04 1.64 -5.04
N ILE A 236 -0.79 1.38 -5.42
CA ILE A 236 0.30 0.98 -4.53
C ILE A 236 1.54 1.87 -4.72
N TYR A 237 2.16 2.27 -3.62
CA TYR A 237 3.50 2.87 -3.59
C TYR A 237 4.45 2.07 -2.68
N LEU A 238 5.60 1.64 -3.20
CA LEU A 238 6.57 0.85 -2.44
C LEU A 238 7.97 1.47 -2.46
N ILE A 239 8.65 1.41 -1.31
CA ILE A 239 10.09 1.63 -1.20
C ILE A 239 10.74 0.32 -0.77
N GLN A 240 11.57 -0.25 -1.64
CA GLN A 240 12.31 -1.49 -1.42
C GLN A 240 13.77 -1.21 -1.05
N GLY A 241 14.16 -1.60 0.15
CA GLY A 241 15.55 -1.65 0.60
C GLY A 241 16.36 -2.80 -0.04
N ILE A 242 17.68 -2.75 0.12
CA ILE A 242 18.63 -3.68 -0.54
C ILE A 242 18.43 -5.17 -0.20
N SER A 243 17.92 -5.46 0.99
CA SER A 243 17.69 -6.83 1.50
C SER A 243 16.20 -7.16 1.60
N SER A 244 15.35 -6.33 0.98
CA SER A 244 13.89 -6.44 1.10
C SER A 244 13.28 -7.29 -0.01
N ILE A 245 12.22 -8.01 0.33
CA ILE A 245 11.51 -8.90 -0.58
C ILE A 245 10.13 -8.32 -0.90
N ILE A 246 9.80 -8.24 -2.20
CA ILE A 246 8.47 -7.91 -2.69
C ILE A 246 7.96 -9.06 -3.57
N SER A 247 6.80 -9.59 -3.22
CA SER A 247 6.03 -10.51 -4.07
C SER A 247 4.60 -10.00 -4.22
N ILE A 248 4.16 -9.77 -5.45
CA ILE A 248 2.78 -9.40 -5.80
C ILE A 248 2.28 -10.39 -6.85
N THR A 249 1.30 -11.22 -6.51
CA THR A 249 0.83 -12.27 -7.41
C THR A 249 -0.69 -12.34 -7.49
N ASN A 250 -1.21 -12.82 -8.63
CA ASN A 250 -2.63 -13.07 -8.84
C ASN A 250 -3.52 -11.86 -8.46
N SER A 251 -3.01 -10.64 -8.66
CA SER A 251 -3.62 -9.41 -8.14
C SER A 251 -4.08 -8.50 -9.26
N SER A 252 -5.17 -7.78 -9.02
CA SER A 252 -5.84 -6.96 -10.03
C SER A 252 -5.82 -5.48 -9.64
N PHE A 253 -5.58 -4.63 -10.63
CA PHE A 253 -5.62 -3.18 -10.53
C PHE A 253 -6.62 -2.66 -11.55
N ILE A 254 -7.70 -2.07 -11.06
CA ILE A 254 -8.84 -1.63 -11.86
C ILE A 254 -9.02 -0.15 -11.61
N ASP A 255 -8.99 0.65 -12.67
CA ASP A 255 -9.20 2.10 -12.67
C ASP A 255 -8.39 2.86 -11.60
N CYS A 256 -7.21 2.36 -11.24
CA CYS A 256 -6.31 3.03 -10.31
C CYS A 256 -5.58 4.21 -10.99
N LYS A 257 -5.52 5.37 -10.33
CA LYS A 257 -5.07 6.61 -10.99
C LYS A 257 -4.19 7.53 -10.15
N SER A 258 -3.23 8.16 -10.80
CA SER A 258 -2.55 9.36 -10.30
C SER A 258 -3.28 10.60 -10.83
N ILE A 259 -3.71 11.48 -9.93
CA ILE A 259 -4.59 12.62 -10.22
C ILE A 259 -3.81 13.93 -10.22
N LEU A 260 -4.07 14.76 -11.23
CA LEU A 260 -3.41 16.05 -11.44
C LEU A 260 -3.70 17.00 -10.27
N ASN A 261 -2.66 17.62 -9.73
CA ASN A 261 -2.79 18.73 -8.79
C ASN A 261 -2.25 20.00 -9.45
N SER A 262 -3.14 20.95 -9.74
CA SER A 262 -2.75 22.21 -10.38
C SER A 262 -1.78 23.06 -9.54
N SER A 263 -1.78 22.87 -8.22
CA SER A 263 -0.95 23.64 -7.29
C SER A 263 0.46 23.07 -7.12
N ASP A 264 0.65 21.76 -7.33
CA ASP A 264 1.95 21.09 -7.29
C ASP A 264 1.95 19.93 -8.29
N GLN A 265 2.47 20.19 -9.48
CA GLN A 265 2.47 19.23 -10.59
C GLN A 265 3.68 18.30 -10.60
N ARG A 266 4.41 18.18 -9.47
CA ARG A 266 5.52 17.24 -9.35
C ARG A 266 4.99 15.80 -9.26
N TYR A 267 5.78 14.83 -9.74
CA TYR A 267 5.49 13.40 -9.69
C TYR A 267 4.19 13.02 -10.42
N GLY A 268 3.44 12.00 -9.97
CA GLY A 268 2.21 11.53 -10.62
C GLY A 268 2.39 10.29 -11.49
N TRP A 269 3.41 9.50 -11.19
CA TRP A 269 3.78 8.27 -11.90
C TRP A 269 3.14 7.03 -11.26
N GLY A 270 2.99 5.95 -12.04
CA GLY A 270 2.45 4.68 -11.55
C GLY A 270 0.96 4.78 -11.25
N GLY A 271 0.10 4.76 -12.27
CA GLY A 271 -1.35 4.84 -12.08
C GLY A 271 -1.85 3.72 -11.18
N ALA A 272 -1.37 2.49 -11.41
CA ALA A 272 -1.55 1.38 -10.48
C ALA A 272 -0.42 1.29 -9.45
N ILE A 273 0.82 1.06 -9.89
CA ILE A 273 1.96 0.74 -9.00
C ILE A 273 3.13 1.69 -9.26
N PHE A 274 3.70 2.22 -8.19
CA PHE A 274 5.02 2.86 -8.20
C PHE A 274 5.97 2.14 -7.24
N ILE A 275 7.21 1.91 -7.67
CA ILE A 275 8.24 1.26 -6.85
C ILE A 275 9.53 2.06 -6.93
N GLN A 276 10.06 2.44 -5.78
CA GLN A 276 11.46 2.83 -5.64
C GLN A 276 12.25 1.63 -5.12
N THR A 277 13.19 1.10 -5.90
CA THR A 277 14.03 -0.02 -5.47
C THR A 277 15.49 0.38 -5.29
N SER A 278 16.07 -0.09 -4.19
CA SER A 278 17.50 -0.01 -3.90
C SER A 278 18.25 -1.29 -4.31
N VAL A 279 17.53 -2.34 -4.73
CA VAL A 279 18.14 -3.57 -5.24
C VAL A 279 18.72 -3.27 -6.62
N ILE A 280 20.02 -3.51 -6.80
CA ILE A 280 20.70 -3.33 -8.08
C ILE A 280 20.41 -4.52 -9.01
N ALA A 281 20.51 -4.30 -10.32
CA ALA A 281 20.22 -5.32 -11.33
C ALA A 281 20.96 -6.65 -11.12
N GLU A 282 22.23 -6.61 -10.71
CA GLU A 282 23.04 -7.81 -10.45
C GLU A 282 22.47 -8.72 -9.34
N ASN A 283 21.70 -8.14 -8.42
CA ASN A 283 21.12 -8.86 -7.27
C ASN A 283 19.61 -9.06 -7.40
N LEU A 284 18.95 -8.44 -8.37
CA LEU A 284 17.51 -8.55 -8.57
C LEU A 284 17.18 -9.95 -9.11
N ASN A 285 16.30 -10.68 -8.45
CA ASN A 285 15.85 -12.00 -8.92
C ASN A 285 14.51 -12.40 -8.27
N GLU A 286 14.00 -13.58 -8.64
CA GLU A 286 12.70 -14.09 -8.16
C GLU A 286 12.55 -14.21 -6.63
N THR A 287 13.66 -14.28 -5.88
CA THR A 287 13.62 -14.41 -4.41
C THR A 287 13.40 -13.07 -3.71
N ASN A 288 13.64 -11.94 -4.38
CA ASN A 288 13.48 -10.60 -3.80
C ASN A 288 12.53 -9.68 -4.57
N PHE A 289 12.22 -9.98 -5.83
CA PHE A 289 11.29 -9.21 -6.64
C PHE A 289 10.49 -10.15 -7.55
N LEU A 290 9.18 -10.26 -7.29
CA LEU A 290 8.28 -11.09 -8.08
C LEU A 290 6.92 -10.41 -8.28
N MET A 291 6.49 -10.29 -9.53
CA MET A 291 5.22 -9.67 -9.92
C MET A 291 4.51 -10.51 -10.99
N LYS A 292 3.82 -11.58 -10.61
CA LYS A 292 3.28 -12.55 -11.58
C LYS A 292 1.75 -12.59 -11.62
N TYR A 293 1.22 -12.82 -12.81
CA TYR A 293 -0.22 -12.97 -13.06
C TYR A 293 -1.02 -11.73 -12.63
N LEU A 294 -0.48 -10.55 -12.94
CA LEU A 294 -1.16 -9.29 -12.65
C LEU A 294 -2.21 -8.97 -13.71
N VAL A 295 -3.26 -8.26 -13.30
CA VAL A 295 -4.31 -7.75 -14.18
C VAL A 295 -4.33 -6.23 -14.04
N PHE A 296 -4.26 -5.49 -15.16
CA PHE A 296 -4.42 -4.03 -15.19
C PHE A 296 -5.59 -3.67 -16.11
N ILE A 297 -6.55 -2.87 -15.62
CA ILE A 297 -7.73 -2.41 -16.38
C ILE A 297 -7.91 -0.92 -16.12
N GLY A 298 -7.84 -0.08 -17.16
CA GLY A 298 -8.19 1.35 -17.04
C GLY A 298 -7.29 2.19 -16.12
N CYS A 299 -6.14 1.65 -15.70
CA CYS A 299 -5.18 2.38 -14.88
C CYS A 299 -4.56 3.54 -15.66
N SER A 300 -4.32 4.67 -15.01
CA SER A 300 -3.74 5.84 -15.68
C SER A 300 -2.90 6.70 -14.75
N ALA A 301 -1.68 7.02 -15.16
CA ALA A 301 -0.85 8.03 -14.53
C ALA A 301 -1.07 9.40 -15.17
N ILE A 302 -0.37 10.43 -14.66
CA ILE A 302 -0.39 11.76 -15.28
C ILE A 302 0.12 11.68 -16.72
N ASN A 303 -0.55 12.40 -17.62
CA ASN A 303 -0.31 12.37 -19.07
C ASN A 303 -0.49 10.99 -19.74
N SER A 304 -1.09 10.02 -19.04
CA SER A 304 -1.25 8.63 -19.50
C SER A 304 0.07 7.90 -19.75
N ILE A 305 1.10 8.17 -18.94
CA ILE A 305 2.43 7.56 -19.05
C ILE A 305 2.89 7.02 -17.69
N GLY A 306 3.37 5.78 -17.66
CA GLY A 306 3.58 4.99 -16.44
C GLY A 306 2.26 4.51 -15.86
N ASN A 307 1.31 4.11 -16.71
CA ASN A 307 -0.07 3.81 -16.31
C ASN A 307 -0.16 2.62 -15.33
N ASN A 308 0.56 1.55 -15.61
CA ASN A 308 0.49 0.31 -14.82
C ASN A 308 1.60 0.26 -13.79
N LEU A 309 2.84 0.43 -14.23
CA LEU A 309 4.02 0.31 -13.38
C LEU A 309 5.04 1.40 -13.70
N HIS A 310 5.55 2.04 -12.66
CA HIS A 310 6.70 2.91 -12.75
C HIS A 310 7.77 2.52 -11.73
N ILE A 311 9.01 2.36 -12.19
CA ILE A 311 10.15 1.98 -11.35
C ILE A 311 11.19 3.08 -11.31
N GLN A 312 11.53 3.52 -10.10
CA GLN A 312 12.73 4.30 -9.82
C GLN A 312 13.82 3.36 -9.30
N SER A 313 15.00 3.37 -9.94
CA SER A 313 16.12 2.51 -9.56
C SER A 313 17.49 3.13 -9.89
N VAL A 314 18.59 2.51 -9.45
CA VAL A 314 19.95 2.98 -9.77
C VAL A 314 20.20 3.00 -11.28
N ASP A 315 19.82 1.92 -11.97
CA ASP A 315 19.87 1.78 -13.43
C ASP A 315 18.59 1.07 -13.92
N THR A 316 17.65 1.87 -14.40
CA THR A 316 16.32 1.42 -14.84
C THR A 316 16.39 0.55 -16.07
N HIS A 317 17.35 0.80 -16.97
CA HIS A 317 17.52 -0.03 -18.16
C HIS A 317 18.00 -1.42 -17.76
N ALA A 318 19.02 -1.50 -16.89
CA ALA A 318 19.51 -2.79 -16.40
C ALA A 318 18.44 -3.56 -15.60
N ILE A 319 17.67 -2.87 -14.76
CA ILE A 319 16.54 -3.48 -14.03
C ILE A 319 15.50 -4.04 -15.00
N GLY A 320 15.13 -3.28 -16.04
CA GLY A 320 14.20 -3.72 -17.06
C GLY A 320 14.67 -4.97 -17.82
N LEU A 321 15.96 -5.05 -18.13
CA LEU A 321 16.57 -6.23 -18.74
C LEU A 321 16.47 -7.47 -17.85
N VAL A 322 16.74 -7.34 -16.55
CA VAL A 322 16.64 -8.46 -15.60
C VAL A 322 15.18 -8.91 -15.46
N ILE A 323 14.25 -7.97 -15.29
CA ILE A 323 12.80 -8.29 -15.22
C ILE A 323 12.35 -9.08 -16.44
N LYS A 324 12.81 -8.70 -17.63
CA LYS A 324 12.52 -9.40 -18.89
C LYS A 324 13.17 -10.78 -18.94
N ASN A 325 14.48 -10.87 -18.68
CA ASN A 325 15.26 -12.10 -18.86
C ASN A 325 14.89 -13.19 -17.84
N GLU A 326 14.55 -12.79 -16.62
CA GLU A 326 14.14 -13.70 -15.54
C GLU A 326 12.61 -13.83 -15.41
N ILE A 327 11.84 -13.13 -16.25
CA ILE A 327 10.37 -13.18 -16.25
C ILE A 327 9.80 -12.83 -14.87
N LEU A 328 10.31 -11.73 -14.28
CA LEU A 328 9.93 -11.29 -12.94
C LEU A 328 8.58 -10.54 -12.93
N LEU A 329 8.13 -10.05 -14.09
CA LEU A 329 6.83 -9.38 -14.27
C LEU A 329 5.98 -10.10 -15.32
N THR A 330 4.81 -10.63 -14.97
CA THR A 330 3.85 -11.17 -15.96
C THR A 330 2.45 -10.59 -15.79
N VAL A 331 1.76 -10.43 -16.92
CA VAL A 331 0.43 -9.83 -16.99
C VAL A 331 -0.49 -10.80 -17.71
N ILE A 332 -1.68 -11.03 -17.16
CA ILE A 332 -2.71 -11.89 -17.78
C ILE A 332 -3.26 -11.19 -19.03
N ASP A 333 -3.32 -11.92 -20.14
CA ASP A 333 -4.01 -11.50 -21.35
C ASP A 333 -5.52 -11.62 -21.14
N GLN A 334 -6.18 -10.48 -20.99
CA GLN A 334 -7.62 -10.41 -20.76
C GLN A 334 -8.45 -10.87 -21.95
N SER A 335 -7.88 -10.87 -23.16
CA SER A 335 -8.55 -11.38 -24.35
C SER A 335 -8.54 -12.91 -24.44
N ASN A 336 -7.64 -13.57 -23.70
CA ASN A 336 -7.49 -15.03 -23.72
C ASN A 336 -6.99 -15.63 -22.37
N PRO A 337 -7.74 -15.49 -21.26
CA PRO A 337 -7.35 -16.05 -19.96
C PRO A 337 -7.30 -17.60 -19.99
N PRO A 338 -6.39 -18.26 -19.23
CA PRO A 338 -5.45 -17.71 -18.25
C PRO A 338 -4.06 -17.39 -18.83
N ASN A 339 -3.94 -17.22 -20.16
CA ASN A 339 -2.64 -16.96 -20.78
C ASN A 339 -2.08 -15.60 -20.36
N ILE A 340 -0.75 -15.47 -20.42
CA ILE A 340 -0.07 -14.18 -20.20
C ILE A 340 0.19 -13.49 -21.54
N ILE A 341 0.34 -12.16 -21.50
CA ILE A 341 0.75 -11.37 -22.66
C ILE A 341 2.15 -11.82 -23.12
N SER A 342 2.22 -12.51 -24.25
CA SER A 342 3.45 -13.14 -24.73
C SER A 342 4.52 -12.16 -25.23
N ASP A 343 4.11 -10.95 -25.60
CA ASP A 343 4.96 -9.92 -26.19
C ASP A 343 5.12 -8.69 -25.28
N LEU A 344 4.83 -8.81 -23.97
CA LEU A 344 4.87 -7.72 -22.99
C LEU A 344 6.18 -6.92 -23.07
N TYR A 345 7.30 -7.62 -23.21
CA TYR A 345 8.64 -7.02 -23.21
C TYR A 345 9.14 -6.59 -24.60
N THR A 346 8.34 -6.78 -25.65
CA THR A 346 8.75 -6.63 -27.05
C THR A 346 7.77 -5.84 -27.90
N SER A 347 6.53 -5.62 -27.45
CA SER A 347 5.57 -4.79 -28.16
C SER A 347 5.72 -3.32 -27.76
N PRO A 348 5.79 -2.38 -28.71
CA PRO A 348 5.81 -0.95 -28.42
C PRO A 348 4.50 -0.44 -27.80
N SER A 349 3.40 -1.20 -27.92
CA SER A 349 2.09 -0.84 -27.37
C SER A 349 2.09 -0.67 -25.86
N TYR A 350 3.02 -1.33 -25.14
CA TYR A 350 3.10 -1.26 -23.68
C TYR A 350 4.14 -0.25 -23.17
N ALA A 351 4.83 0.46 -24.07
CA ALA A 351 5.94 1.34 -23.69
C ALA A 351 5.51 2.42 -22.69
N TYR A 352 4.29 2.96 -22.83
CA TYR A 352 3.75 3.97 -21.92
C TYR A 352 3.11 3.38 -20.66
N ASP A 353 2.92 2.07 -20.57
CA ASP A 353 2.33 1.45 -19.38
C ASP A 353 3.39 1.05 -18.35
N TYR A 354 4.59 0.73 -18.81
CA TYR A 354 5.71 0.26 -18.00
C TYR A 354 6.90 1.19 -18.20
N MET A 355 7.09 2.11 -17.26
CA MET A 355 8.10 3.18 -17.35
C MET A 355 9.07 3.12 -16.16
N GLY A 356 10.13 3.91 -16.22
CA GLY A 356 10.97 4.16 -15.07
C GLY A 356 11.89 5.36 -15.21
N ILE A 357 12.67 5.60 -14.15
CA ILE A 357 13.63 6.70 -14.05
C ILE A 357 14.84 6.31 -13.22
N ASN A 358 16.02 6.70 -13.69
CA ASN A 358 17.24 6.53 -12.92
C ASN A 358 17.24 7.46 -11.71
N GLN A 359 17.64 6.92 -10.55
CA GLN A 359 17.68 7.64 -9.28
C GLN A 359 18.54 8.91 -9.36
N SER A 360 19.62 8.91 -10.14
CA SER A 360 20.46 10.10 -10.35
C SER A 360 19.72 11.24 -11.05
N ILE A 361 18.87 10.92 -12.03
CA ILE A 361 18.04 11.86 -12.76
C ILE A 361 16.96 12.43 -11.84
N GLU A 362 16.25 11.56 -11.11
CA GLU A 362 15.25 11.99 -10.11
C GLU A 362 15.89 12.87 -9.02
N THR A 363 17.08 12.52 -8.55
CA THR A 363 17.81 13.33 -7.54
C THR A 363 18.13 14.73 -8.05
N SER A 364 18.50 14.86 -9.32
CA SER A 364 18.80 16.15 -9.95
C SER A 364 17.57 16.91 -10.42
N ASN A 365 16.43 16.24 -10.57
CA ASN A 365 15.18 16.77 -11.13
C ASN A 365 13.97 16.30 -10.31
N ARG A 366 13.97 16.61 -9.02
CA ARG A 366 13.02 16.04 -8.05
C ARG A 366 11.56 16.22 -8.47
N GLY A 367 10.86 15.10 -8.64
CA GLY A 367 9.47 15.04 -9.05
C GLY A 367 9.22 15.53 -10.47
N THR A 368 10.20 15.37 -11.35
CA THR A 368 10.04 15.76 -12.75
C THR A 368 8.89 15.01 -13.43
N ILE A 369 8.15 15.75 -14.27
CA ILE A 369 7.15 15.21 -15.19
C ILE A 369 7.65 15.24 -16.65
N ASN A 370 8.91 15.65 -16.87
CA ASN A 370 9.49 15.72 -18.19
C ASN A 370 9.74 14.31 -18.73
N LEU A 371 8.88 13.89 -19.67
CA LEU A 371 8.93 12.57 -20.30
C LEU A 371 10.30 12.19 -20.84
N ASN A 372 11.11 13.15 -21.30
CA ASN A 372 12.42 12.85 -21.87
C ASN A 372 13.40 12.28 -20.83
N LEU A 373 13.15 12.53 -19.55
CA LEU A 373 13.94 12.04 -18.42
C LEU A 373 13.51 10.65 -17.92
N HIS A 374 12.41 10.11 -18.46
CA HIS A 374 11.89 8.79 -18.16
C HIS A 374 11.99 7.88 -19.38
N ASN A 375 12.20 6.59 -19.16
CA ASN A 375 12.30 5.61 -20.24
C ASN A 375 11.32 4.45 -20.02
N PRO A 376 10.81 3.81 -21.09
CA PRO A 376 10.14 2.54 -20.98
C PRO A 376 11.04 1.55 -20.26
N LEU A 377 10.44 0.72 -19.40
CA LEU A 377 11.17 -0.28 -18.66
C LEU A 377 11.76 -1.34 -19.61
N PHE A 378 11.06 -1.63 -20.71
CA PHE A 378 11.50 -2.58 -21.72
C PHE A 378 11.91 -1.83 -22.99
N GLU A 379 13.03 -1.11 -22.91
CA GLU A 379 13.58 -0.36 -24.06
C GLU A 379 13.79 -1.26 -25.27
N GLN A 380 13.42 -0.75 -26.44
CA GLN A 380 13.75 -1.33 -27.73
C GLN A 380 14.73 -0.40 -28.44
N PHE A 381 15.82 -0.96 -28.94
CA PHE A 381 16.57 -0.30 -30.01
C PHE A 381 15.71 -0.36 -31.26
N PHE A 382 14.94 0.68 -31.52
CA PHE A 382 14.33 0.87 -32.82
C PHE A 382 15.45 1.17 -33.81
N ILE A 383 16.01 0.13 -34.43
CA ILE A 383 16.74 0.30 -35.67
C ILE A 383 15.70 0.67 -36.72
N SER A 384 15.36 1.95 -36.84
CA SER A 384 14.52 2.39 -37.95
C SER A 384 15.36 2.29 -39.22
N TYR A 385 15.28 1.15 -39.92
CA TYR A 385 15.49 1.18 -41.36
C TYR A 385 14.36 2.00 -41.93
N VAL A 386 14.54 3.32 -42.03
CA VAL A 386 13.58 4.22 -42.68
C VAL A 386 13.82 4.10 -44.19
N PRO A 387 13.02 3.33 -44.94
CA PRO A 387 13.15 3.26 -46.38
C PRO A 387 12.37 4.47 -46.91
N ASN A 388 13.08 5.58 -47.15
CA ASN A 388 12.62 6.93 -47.49
C ASN A 388 12.40 7.87 -46.30
N PRO A 389 13.22 8.94 -46.15
CA PRO A 389 12.93 10.01 -45.19
C PRO A 389 11.64 10.72 -45.63
N THR A 390 10.53 10.45 -44.96
CA THR A 390 9.34 11.29 -45.06
C THR A 390 9.54 12.54 -44.22
N TYR A 391 9.12 13.67 -44.78
CA TYR A 391 9.15 15.00 -44.18
C TYR A 391 8.44 15.01 -42.81
N ILE A 392 9.18 15.34 -41.75
CA ILE A 392 8.63 15.67 -40.44
C ILE A 392 8.31 17.17 -40.47
N ASP A 393 7.02 17.51 -40.38
CA ASP A 393 6.57 18.90 -40.26
C ASP A 393 6.98 19.46 -38.90
N SER A 394 7.97 20.35 -38.88
CA SER A 394 8.50 20.97 -37.67
C SER A 394 7.54 21.97 -37.01
N ILE A 395 6.40 22.27 -37.64
CA ILE A 395 5.41 23.24 -37.14
C ILE A 395 4.24 22.52 -36.45
N ASN A 396 3.86 21.33 -36.93
CA ASN A 396 2.72 20.55 -36.39
C ASN A 396 3.11 19.19 -35.78
N GLY A 397 4.39 18.86 -35.74
CA GLY A 397 4.89 17.62 -35.15
C GLY A 397 4.61 17.55 -33.64
N LYS A 398 4.00 16.46 -33.18
CA LYS A 398 4.01 16.10 -31.76
C LYS A 398 5.31 15.35 -31.48
N ASP A 399 6.06 15.76 -30.46
CA ASP A 399 7.19 14.99 -29.93
C ASP A 399 6.66 13.71 -29.26
N ILE A 400 6.46 12.67 -30.06
CA ILE A 400 6.14 11.34 -29.57
C ILE A 400 7.46 10.59 -29.47
N LYS A 401 7.99 10.43 -28.24
CA LYS A 401 9.23 9.69 -27.96
C LYS A 401 9.16 8.24 -28.49
N PHE A 402 7.96 7.67 -28.62
CA PHE A 402 7.71 6.32 -29.15
C PHE A 402 6.58 6.35 -30.20
N CYS A 403 6.91 6.12 -31.47
CA CYS A 403 5.89 6.00 -32.52
C CYS A 403 5.03 4.74 -32.28
N GLY A 404 3.85 4.90 -31.69
CA GLY A 404 2.86 3.85 -31.39
C GLY A 404 1.63 4.51 -30.75
N GLY A 405 0.42 4.03 -31.07
CA GLY A 405 -0.83 4.71 -30.73
C GLY A 405 -1.01 4.95 -29.23
N LEU A 406 -1.53 6.15 -28.90
CA LEU A 406 -2.09 6.52 -27.59
C LEU A 406 -3.44 5.83 -27.34
#